data_AF-A0A7X7WGH7-F1
#
_entry.id   AF-A0A7X7WGH7-F1
#
_cell.length_a   1.000
_cell.length_b   1.000
_cell.length_c   1.000
_cell.angle_alpha   90.00
_cell.angle_beta   90.00
_cell.angle_gamma   90.00
#
_symmetry.space_group_name_H-M   'P 1'
#
loop_
_entity.id
_entity.type
_entity.pdbx_description
1 polymer ?
#
loop_
_entity_poly.entity_id
_entity_poly.type
_entity_poly.pdbx_seq_one_letter_code
_entity_poly.pdbx_strand_id
1 'polypeptide(L)' 'MNKITKFLKEVRQELTKVAWPSKDELRDSTIVVIVLSILLSAFIGVVDFGLSRITTLILR' A
#
# COMPACT_ATOMS: atom_id res chain seq x y z
N MET A 1 -26.52 -15.66 27.61
CA MET A 1 -25.60 -14.97 26.66
C MET A 1 -24.17 -15.43 26.96
N ASN A 2 -23.50 -16.08 26.01
CA ASN A 2 -22.12 -16.56 26.19
C ASN A 2 -21.14 -15.38 26.35
N LYS A 3 -20.10 -15.55 27.19
CA LYS A 3 -19.08 -14.50 27.44
C LYS A 3 -18.43 -13.98 26.15
N ILE A 4 -18.22 -14.85 25.17
CA ILE A 4 -17.62 -14.54 23.87
C ILE A 4 -18.49 -13.57 23.06
N THR A 5 -19.82 -13.75 23.05
CA THR A 5 -20.71 -12.86 22.29
C THR A 5 -20.82 -11.47 22.93
N LYS A 6 -20.69 -11.38 24.26
CA LYS A 6 -20.60 -10.11 24.97
C LYS A 6 -19.30 -9.38 24.65
N PHE A 7 -18.16 -10.08 24.68
CA PHE A 7 -16.85 -9.51 24.33
C PHE A 7 -16.80 -8.99 22.89
N LEU A 8 -17.29 -9.75 21.91
CA LEU A 8 -17.36 -9.30 20.51
C LEU A 8 -18.24 -8.06 20.32
N LYS A 9 -19.32 -7.95 21.09
CA LYS A 9 -20.21 -6.78 21.06
C LYS A 9 -19.52 -5.54 21.62
N GLU A 10 -18.79 -5.69 22.73
CA GLU A 10 -18.00 -4.62 23.34
C GLU A 10 -16.87 -4.14 22.43
N VAL A 11 -16.13 -5.07 21.80
CA VAL A 11 -15.07 -4.74 20.82
C VAL A 11 -15.64 -3.97 19.62
N ARG A 12 -16.79 -4.40 19.08
CA ARG A 12 -17.44 -3.67 17.98
C ARG A 12 -17.86 -2.26 18.39
N GLN A 13 -18.33 -2.08 19.63
CA GLN A 13 -18.68 -0.76 20.16
C GLN A 13 -17.45 0.16 20.27
N GLU A 14 -16.32 -0.34 20.77
CA GLU A 14 -15.08 0.44 20.85
C GLU A 14 -14.50 0.77 19.46
N LEU A 15 -14.55 -0.18 18.52
CA LEU A 15 -14.11 0.05 17.14
C LEU A 15 -14.91 1.14 16.42
N THR A 16 -16.14 1.42 16.86
CA THR A 16 -16.98 2.49 16.28
C THR A 16 -16.56 3.87 16.81
N LYS A 17 -15.86 3.95 17.95
CA LYS A 17 -15.31 5.21 18.48
C LYS A 17 -13.98 5.60 17.81
N VAL A 18 -13.38 4.67 17.07
CA VAL A 18 -12.16 4.94 16.31
C VAL A 18 -12.53 5.82 15.11
N ALA A 19 -11.77 6.90 14.90
CA ALA A 19 -11.91 7.77 13.74
C ALA A 19 -11.42 7.03 12.49
N TRP A 20 -12.31 6.23 11.90
CA TRP A 20 -12.03 5.60 10.61
C TRP A 20 -12.06 6.67 9.52
N PRO A 21 -11.04 6.69 8.62
CA PRO A 21 -11.05 7.57 7.47
C PRO A 21 -12.28 7.34 6.61
N SER A 22 -12.75 8.40 5.97
CA SER A 22 -13.86 8.31 5.03
C SER A 22 -13.49 7.47 3.81
N LYS A 23 -14.48 6.90 3.13
CA LYS A 23 -14.24 6.09 1.92
C LYS A 23 -13.48 6.85 0.84
N ASP A 24 -13.69 8.17 0.77
CA ASP A 24 -13.06 9.06 -0.19
C ASP A 24 -11.57 9.28 0.17
N GLU A 25 -11.25 9.57 1.44
CA GLU A 25 -9.86 9.68 1.90
C GLU A 25 -9.07 8.38 1.69
N LEU A 26 -9.72 7.24 1.87
CA LEU A 26 -9.12 5.92 1.62
C LEU A 26 -8.77 5.74 0.14
N ARG A 27 -9.68 6.15 -0.74
CA ARG A 27 -9.50 6.06 -2.18
C ARG A 27 -8.39 7.00 -2.65
N ASP A 28 -8.39 8.24 -2.18
CA ASP A 28 -7.39 9.24 -2.54
C ASP A 28 -6.00 8.80 -2.09
N SER A 29 -5.86 8.33 -0.85
CA SER A 29 -4.59 7.81 -0.33
C SER A 29 -4.09 6.62 -1.16
N THR A 30 -4.99 5.72 -1.56
CA THR A 30 -4.65 4.56 -2.40
C THR A 30 -4.20 4.99 -3.81
N ILE A 31 -4.88 5.97 -4.41
CA ILE A 31 -4.52 6.50 -5.74
C ILE A 31 -3.12 7.11 -5.71
N VAL A 32 -2.80 7.91 -4.69
CA VAL A 32 -1.46 8.50 -4.53
C VAL A 32 -0.39 7.43 -4.46
N VAL A 33 -0.60 6.37 -3.66
CA VAL A 33 0.35 5.27 -3.53
C VAL A 33 0.53 4.51 -4.85
N ILE A 34 -0.54 4.28 -5.60
CA ILE A 34 -0.47 3.61 -6.92
C ILE A 34 0.37 4.45 -7.88
N VAL A 35 0.10 5.76 -7.97
CA VAL A 35 0.85 6.67 -8.86
C VAL A 35 2.32 6.68 -8.48
N LEU A 36 2.64 6.83 -7.20
CA LEU A 36 4.02 6.81 -6.71
C LEU A 36 4.73 5.48 -7.04
N SER A 37 4.04 4.35 -6.85
CA SER A 37 4.58 3.02 -7.14
C SER A 37 4.89 2.83 -8.62
N ILE A 38 4.02 3.33 -9.51
CA ILE A 38 4.25 3.30 -10.97
C ILE A 38 5.45 4.17 -11.35
N LEU A 39 5.59 5.36 -10.77
CA LEU A 39 6.73 6.23 -11.04
C LEU A 39 8.05 5.61 -10.57
N LEU A 40 8.07 5.01 -9.38
CA LEU A 40 9.24 4.31 -8.86
C LEU A 40 9.60 3.10 -9.73
N SER A 41 8.62 2.27 -10.10
CA SER A 41 8.88 1.08 -10.91
C SER A 41 9.38 1.44 -12.30
N ALA A 42 8.86 2.50 -12.90
CA ALA A 42 9.36 3.03 -14.17
C ALA A 42 10.81 3.52 -14.05
N PHE A 43 11.12 4.29 -13.00
CA PHE A 43 12.48 4.78 -12.75
C PHE A 43 13.47 3.62 -12.57
N ILE A 44 13.15 2.67 -11.68
CA ILE A 44 13.99 1.50 -11.43
C ILE A 44 14.16 0.68 -12.72
N GLY A 45 13.08 0.44 -13.46
CA GLY A 45 13.14 -0.30 -14.73
C GLY A 45 14.05 0.36 -15.77
N VAL A 46 14.04 1.69 -15.87
CA VAL A 46 14.96 2.44 -16.75
C VAL A 46 16.41 2.29 -16.30
N VAL A 47 16.66 2.40 -15.00
CA VAL A 47 18.01 2.26 -14.41
C VAL A 47 18.54 0.84 -14.63
N ASP A 48 17.73 -0.19 -14.36
CA ASP A 48 18.09 -1.59 -14.56
C ASP A 48 18.38 -1.90 -16.04
N PHE A 49 17.57 -1.36 -16.96
CA PHE A 49 17.83 -1.50 -18.38
C PHE A 49 19.14 -0.82 -18.79
N GLY A 50 19.38 0.41 -18.32
CA GLY A 50 20.64 1.13 -18.56
C GLY A 50 21.86 0.37 -18.05
N LEU A 51 21.80 -0.10 -16.80
CA LEU A 51 22.86 -0.89 -16.16
C LEU A 51 23.10 -2.20 -16.91
N SER A 52 22.04 -2.94 -17.27
CA SER A 52 22.15 -4.19 -18.03
C SER A 52 22.86 -4.00 -19.37
N ARG A 53 22.60 -2.90 -20.06
CA ARG A 53 23.27 -2.57 -21.34
C ARG A 53 24.75 -2.25 -21.13
N ILE A 54 25.08 -1.50 -20.07
CA ILE A 54 26.46 -1.16 -19.72
C ILE A 54 27.25 -2.42 -19.32
N THR A 55 26.69 -3.26 -18.44
CA THR A 55 27.36 -4.49 -18.00
C THR A 55 27.58 -5.45 -19.15
N THR A 56 26.62 -5.58 -20.07
CA THR A 56 26.77 -6.39 -21.29
C THR A 56 27.86 -5.87 -22.22
N LEU A 57 28.06 -4.54 -22.30
CA LEU A 57 29.15 -3.95 -23.09
C LEU A 57 30.53 -4.15 -22.45
N ILE A 58 30.60 -4.22 -21.12
CA ILE A 58 31.86 -4.43 -20.38
C ILE A 58 32.27 -5.91 -20.37
N LEU A 59 31.32 -6.83 -20.29
CA LEU A 59 31.55 -8.28 -20.26
C LEU A 59 31.79 -8.92 -21.64
N ARG A 60 31.65 -8.15 -22.71
CA ARG A 60 31.84 -8.58 -24.09
C ARG A 60 33.14 -8.01 -24.64
#